data_AF-A0A662VBA1-F1
#
_entry.id   AF-A0A662VBA1-F1
#
_cell.length_a   1.000
_cell.length_b   1.000
_cell.length_c   1.000
_cell.angle_alpha   90.00
_cell.angle_beta   90.00
_cell.angle_gamma   90.00
#
_symmetry.space_group_name_H-M   'P 1'
#
loop_
_entity.id
_entity.type
_entity.pdbx_description
1 polymer ?
#
loop_
_entity_poly.entity_id
_entity_poly.type
_entity_poly.pdbx_seq_one_letter_code
_entity_poly.pdbx_strand_id
1 'polypeptide(L)'
;MYRVYTVRDVVRIDPSDFGRPLDEVALEVLKERYEGKIDRNLGVIIMVYDPKVEPMGYLILGDGASYHRVEFKMLTYVPVLNEVVEGFVNDIRRIGLFVSLGPIDGFIHISQIAEEEAQYDEARRGIVCRQSKRFIGRGDLVRARITNVSTSGPANIFRVSMTMRQPYLGKKEWIESYIRRSGGAQ
;
A
#
# COMPACT_ATOMS: atom_id res chain seq x y z
N MET A 1 -1.95 -0.83 -6.15
CA MET A 1 -1.01 -1.10 -7.25
C MET A 1 0.42 -0.67 -6.95
N TYR A 2 1.41 -1.53 -7.18
CA TYR A 2 2.84 -1.17 -7.12
C TYR A 2 3.30 -0.52 -8.43
N ARG A 3 4.13 0.51 -8.34
CA ARG A 3 4.69 1.23 -9.49
C ARG A 3 6.17 1.54 -9.24
N VAL A 4 6.94 1.54 -10.33
CA VAL A 4 8.32 2.02 -10.31
C VAL A 4 8.36 3.33 -11.07
N TYR A 5 8.83 4.39 -10.41
CA TYR A 5 9.05 5.69 -11.03
C TYR A 5 10.55 5.91 -11.21
N THR A 6 10.94 6.50 -12.34
CA THR A 6 12.29 7.05 -12.54
C THR A 6 12.19 8.54 -12.35
N VAL A 7 12.96 9.09 -11.42
CA VAL A 7 12.91 10.50 -11.04
C VAL A 7 14.28 11.12 -11.12
N ARG A 8 14.30 12.39 -11.55
CA ARG A 8 15.47 13.24 -11.56
C ARG A 8 15.32 14.29 -10.48
N ASP A 9 16.30 14.38 -9.62
CA ASP A 9 16.37 15.40 -8.57
C ASP A 9 17.80 15.91 -8.39
N VAL A 10 17.97 16.92 -7.56
CA VAL A 10 19.28 17.42 -7.14
C VAL A 10 19.50 17.08 -5.67
N VAL A 11 20.59 16.37 -5.39
CA VAL A 11 21.05 16.06 -4.04
C VAL A 11 22.11 17.06 -3.61
N ARG A 12 22.00 17.51 -2.36
CA ARG A 12 23.00 18.33 -1.68
C ARG A 12 23.89 17.38 -0.89
N ILE A 13 25.19 17.38 -1.16
CA ILE A 13 26.18 16.60 -0.44
C ILE A 13 26.91 17.54 0.52
N ASP A 14 26.82 17.24 1.82
CA ASP A 14 27.44 18.06 2.85
C ASP A 14 28.97 17.96 2.78
N PRO A 15 29.72 19.05 3.10
CA PRO A 15 31.18 18.99 3.17
C PRO A 15 31.71 17.89 4.08
N SER A 16 30.94 17.52 5.11
CA SER A 16 31.28 16.44 6.05
C SER A 16 31.32 15.06 5.39
N ASP A 17 30.60 14.86 4.29
CA ASP A 17 30.55 13.61 3.53
C ASP A 17 31.58 13.55 2.38
N PHE A 18 32.37 14.61 2.20
CA PHE A 18 33.38 14.64 1.15
C PHE A 18 34.43 13.54 1.36
N GLY A 19 34.79 12.85 0.27
CA GLY A 19 35.70 11.70 0.29
C GLY A 19 35.00 10.35 0.40
N ARG A 20 33.70 10.31 0.70
CA ARG A 20 32.87 9.11 0.58
C ARG A 20 32.42 8.90 -0.89
N PRO A 21 32.05 7.67 -1.29
CA PRO A 21 31.47 7.42 -2.61
C PRO A 21 30.18 8.23 -2.82
N LEU A 22 30.12 8.99 -3.92
CA LEU A 22 28.98 9.87 -4.22
C LEU A 22 27.64 9.12 -4.28
N ASP A 23 27.63 7.92 -4.86
CA ASP A 23 26.41 7.13 -5.01
C ASP A 23 25.84 6.67 -3.66
N GLU A 24 26.70 6.36 -2.69
CA GLU A 24 26.28 5.95 -1.34
C GLU A 24 25.67 7.13 -0.57
N VAL A 25 26.36 8.27 -0.58
CA VAL A 25 25.89 9.48 0.11
C VAL A 25 24.60 9.98 -0.54
N ALA A 26 24.53 10.00 -1.87
CA ALA A 26 23.31 10.36 -2.59
C ALA A 26 22.16 9.42 -2.24
N LEU A 27 22.41 8.11 -2.13
CA LEU A 27 21.38 7.15 -1.72
C LEU A 27 20.89 7.44 -0.30
N GLU A 28 21.78 7.71 0.65
CA GLU A 28 21.41 8.06 2.04
C GLU A 28 20.52 9.29 2.09
N VAL A 29 20.94 10.37 1.41
CA VAL A 29 20.18 11.63 1.34
C VAL A 29 18.82 11.42 0.67
N LEU A 30 18.76 10.62 -0.40
CA LEU A 30 17.51 10.32 -1.10
C LEU A 30 16.56 9.47 -0.25
N LYS A 31 17.09 8.48 0.49
CA LYS A 31 16.29 7.65 1.39
C LYS A 31 15.65 8.48 2.49
N GLU A 32 16.44 9.30 3.18
CA GLU A 32 15.92 10.21 4.20
C GLU A 32 14.90 11.21 3.64
N ARG A 33 15.13 11.67 2.40
CA ARG A 33 14.24 12.62 1.73
C ARG A 33 12.93 12.00 1.28
N TYR A 34 12.89 10.74 0.84
CA TYR A 34 11.72 10.20 0.12
C TYR A 34 11.08 8.97 0.75
N GLU A 35 11.84 8.07 1.38
CA GLU A 35 11.27 6.83 1.93
C GLU A 35 10.27 7.13 3.05
N GLY A 36 9.14 6.41 3.05
CA GLY A 36 8.05 6.59 4.00
C GLY A 36 7.18 7.82 3.78
N LYS A 37 7.50 8.69 2.80
CA LYS A 37 6.63 9.83 2.47
C LYS A 37 5.43 9.39 1.65
N ILE A 38 4.33 10.11 1.86
CA ILE A 38 3.09 9.91 1.12
C ILE A 38 2.81 11.12 0.25
N ASP A 39 2.80 10.89 -1.06
CA ASP A 39 2.43 11.86 -2.07
C ASP A 39 1.09 11.48 -2.72
N ARG A 40 0.30 12.48 -3.10
CA ARG A 40 -1.04 12.24 -3.67
C ARG A 40 -0.99 11.59 -5.06
N ASN A 41 0.06 11.88 -5.83
CA ASN A 41 0.22 11.39 -7.20
C ASN A 41 1.08 10.14 -7.26
N LEU A 42 2.17 10.10 -6.48
CA LEU A 42 3.12 8.98 -6.46
C LEU A 42 2.70 7.87 -5.50
N GLY A 43 1.79 8.14 -4.56
CA GLY A 43 1.35 7.20 -3.54
C GLY A 43 2.30 7.13 -2.35
N VAL A 44 2.34 5.98 -1.70
CA VAL A 44 3.28 5.70 -0.60
C VAL A 44 4.62 5.31 -1.19
N ILE A 45 5.67 6.07 -0.89
CA ILE A 45 7.03 5.76 -1.32
C ILE A 45 7.61 4.73 -0.36
N ILE A 46 7.88 3.53 -0.88
CA ILE A 46 8.37 2.41 -0.08
C ILE A 46 9.89 2.41 -0.03
N MET A 47 10.53 2.57 -1.19
CA MET A 47 11.97 2.40 -1.31
C MET A 47 12.53 3.26 -2.44
N VAL A 48 13.73 3.79 -2.23
CA VAL A 48 14.56 4.41 -3.27
C VAL A 48 15.79 3.56 -3.54
N TYR A 49 16.12 3.35 -4.82
CA TYR A 49 17.23 2.49 -5.23
C TYR A 49 17.80 2.89 -6.61
N ASP A 50 18.96 2.32 -6.95
CA ASP A 50 19.67 2.53 -8.24
C ASP A 50 19.92 4.02 -8.56
N PRO A 51 20.57 4.79 -7.66
CA PRO A 51 20.91 6.18 -7.93
C PRO A 51 22.05 6.25 -8.95
N LYS A 52 21.89 7.14 -9.93
CA LYS A 52 22.89 7.46 -10.94
C LYS A 52 23.23 8.93 -10.78
N VAL A 53 24.34 9.18 -10.08
CA VAL A 53 24.77 10.54 -9.75
C VAL A 53 25.67 11.07 -10.87
N GLU A 54 25.40 12.30 -11.32
CA GLU A 54 26.32 13.01 -12.22
C GLU A 54 27.59 13.39 -11.43
N PRO A 55 28.79 12.96 -11.85
CA PRO A 55 30.03 13.23 -11.11
C PRO A 55 30.35 14.73 -11.02
N MET A 56 29.98 15.49 -12.06
CA MET A 56 30.11 16.94 -12.07
C MET A 56 28.87 17.58 -11.45
N GLY A 57 29.01 18.04 -10.21
CA GLY A 57 28.04 18.90 -9.55
C GLY A 57 28.33 20.39 -9.75
N TYR A 58 27.56 21.24 -9.09
CA TYR A 58 27.79 22.68 -9.01
C TYR A 58 27.77 23.16 -7.56
N LEU A 59 28.41 24.30 -7.30
CA LEU A 59 28.45 24.96 -6.00
C LEU A 59 27.54 26.18 -6.01
N ILE A 60 26.91 26.45 -4.87
CA ILE A 60 26.11 27.66 -4.67
C ILE A 60 26.90 28.59 -3.76
N LEU A 61 27.00 29.87 -4.15
CA LEU A 61 27.67 30.89 -3.33
C LEU A 61 27.01 30.96 -1.94
N GLY A 62 27.81 30.76 -0.90
CA GLY A 62 27.36 30.79 0.50
C GLY A 62 26.98 29.43 1.10
N ASP A 63 26.95 28.36 0.33
CA ASP A 63 26.88 26.97 0.84
C ASP A 63 28.14 26.21 0.46
N GLY A 64 28.80 25.59 1.44
CA GLY A 64 29.99 24.77 1.19
C GLY A 64 29.67 23.43 0.52
N ALA A 65 28.41 23.04 0.47
CA ALA A 65 27.97 21.77 -0.11
C ALA A 65 28.05 21.74 -1.65
N SER A 66 28.23 20.54 -2.19
CA SER A 66 28.14 20.27 -3.62
C SER A 66 26.74 19.78 -4.00
N TYR A 67 26.22 20.27 -5.12
CA TYR A 67 24.92 19.90 -5.65
C TYR A 67 25.09 19.04 -6.89
N HIS A 68 24.59 17.81 -6.83
CA HIS A 68 24.70 16.85 -7.93
C HIS A 68 23.32 16.48 -8.46
N ARG A 69 23.19 16.42 -9.78
CA ARG A 69 22.00 15.86 -10.41
C ARG A 69 22.04 14.34 -10.27
N VAL A 70 20.91 13.75 -9.89
CA VAL A 70 20.78 12.31 -9.73
C VAL A 70 19.52 11.83 -10.41
N GLU A 71 19.64 10.76 -11.19
CA GLU A 71 18.52 9.97 -11.67
C GLU A 71 18.42 8.71 -10.82
N PHE A 72 17.27 8.47 -10.19
CA PHE A 72 17.08 7.31 -9.32
C PHE A 72 15.72 6.67 -9.56
N LYS A 73 15.55 5.45 -9.07
CA LYS A 73 14.28 4.74 -9.12
C LYS A 73 13.64 4.72 -7.74
N MET A 74 12.32 4.82 -7.72
CA MET A 74 11.55 4.60 -6.50
C MET A 74 10.45 3.56 -6.72
N LEU A 75 10.30 2.68 -5.76
CA LEU A 75 9.17 1.77 -5.65
C LEU A 75 8.09 2.45 -4.81
N THR A 76 6.91 2.60 -5.38
CA THR A 76 5.77 3.18 -4.69
C THR A 76 4.55 2.29 -4.77
N TYR A 77 3.61 2.54 -3.85
CA TYR A 77 2.31 1.90 -3.84
C TYR A 77 1.20 2.95 -3.93
N VAL A 78 0.41 2.84 -4.98
CA VAL A 78 -0.75 3.71 -5.24
C VAL A 78 -2.01 2.85 -5.18
N PRO A 79 -2.93 3.09 -4.24
CA PRO A 79 -4.23 2.44 -4.26
C PRO A 79 -5.06 2.98 -5.44
N VAL A 80 -5.53 2.11 -6.33
CA VAL A 80 -6.32 2.48 -7.50
C VAL A 80 -7.79 2.18 -7.27
N LEU A 81 -8.67 3.12 -7.64
CA LEU A 81 -10.11 2.93 -7.53
C LEU A 81 -10.58 1.78 -8.44
N ASN A 82 -11.48 0.92 -7.94
CA ASN A 82 -11.96 -0.32 -8.55
C ASN A 82 -10.91 -1.43 -8.74
N GLU A 83 -9.70 -1.29 -8.21
CA GLU A 83 -8.67 -2.34 -8.20
C GLU A 83 -9.14 -3.52 -7.33
N VAL A 84 -8.93 -4.74 -7.83
CA VAL A 84 -9.12 -5.97 -7.05
C VAL A 84 -7.80 -6.31 -6.39
N VAL A 85 -7.83 -6.43 -5.06
CA VAL A 85 -6.65 -6.65 -4.23
C VAL A 85 -6.85 -7.88 -3.35
N GLU A 86 -5.74 -8.53 -3.01
CA GLU A 86 -5.70 -9.61 -2.02
C GLU A 86 -4.88 -9.16 -0.83
N GLY A 87 -5.33 -9.53 0.37
CA GLY A 87 -4.66 -9.13 1.60
C GLY A 87 -5.08 -9.98 2.79
N PHE A 88 -4.28 -9.90 3.85
CA PHE A 88 -4.53 -10.62 5.09
C PHE A 88 -5.33 -9.77 6.05
N VAL A 89 -6.31 -10.37 6.73
CA VAL A 89 -7.07 -9.68 7.78
C VAL A 89 -6.15 -9.43 8.98
N ASN A 90 -5.76 -8.18 9.20
CA ASN A 90 -4.88 -7.79 10.31
C ASN A 90 -5.65 -7.63 11.63
N ASP A 91 -6.82 -6.99 11.57
CA ASP A 91 -7.66 -6.71 12.74
C ASP A 91 -9.15 -6.82 12.38
N ILE A 92 -9.97 -7.19 13.37
CA ILE A 92 -11.42 -7.33 13.22
C ILE A 92 -12.10 -6.55 14.34
N ARG A 93 -13.05 -5.70 13.96
CA ARG A 93 -13.85 -4.92 14.90
C ARG A 93 -15.33 -5.09 14.60
N ARG A 94 -16.18 -4.65 15.52
CA ARG A 94 -17.65 -4.66 15.34
C ARG A 94 -18.10 -3.93 14.08
N ILE A 95 -17.36 -2.90 13.68
CA ILE A 95 -17.66 -2.07 12.49
C ILE A 95 -17.21 -2.71 11.17
N GLY A 96 -16.32 -3.71 11.19
CA GLY A 96 -15.74 -4.26 9.97
C GLY A 96 -14.36 -4.90 10.14
N LEU A 97 -13.71 -5.11 8.99
CA LEU A 97 -12.41 -5.78 8.86
C LEU A 97 -11.34 -4.77 8.42
N PHE A 98 -10.16 -4.88 9.01
CA PHE A 98 -8.94 -4.23 8.52
C PHE A 98 -8.08 -5.27 7.81
N VAL A 99 -7.80 -5.02 6.54
CA VAL A 99 -7.05 -5.92 5.66
C VAL A 99 -5.76 -5.23 5.26
N SER A 100 -4.62 -5.87 5.51
CA SER A 100 -3.32 -5.35 5.11
C SER A 100 -3.10 -5.55 3.62
N LEU A 101 -2.79 -4.46 2.92
CA LEU A 101 -2.48 -4.43 1.48
C LEU A 101 -0.99 -4.23 1.21
N GLY A 102 -0.13 -4.42 2.23
CA GLY A 102 1.30 -4.12 2.18
C GLY A 102 1.61 -2.84 2.96
N PRO A 103 1.86 -1.69 2.30
CA PRO A 103 2.26 -0.45 2.98
C PRO A 103 1.08 0.32 3.59
N ILE A 104 -0.17 -0.05 3.27
CA ILE A 104 -1.38 0.54 3.82
C ILE A 104 -2.38 -0.54 4.22
N ASP A 105 -3.28 -0.18 5.12
CA ASP A 105 -4.43 -1.00 5.48
C ASP A 105 -5.70 -0.50 4.78
N GLY A 106 -6.47 -1.45 4.24
CA GLY A 106 -7.81 -1.20 3.72
C GLY A 106 -8.89 -1.58 4.74
N PHE A 107 -10.00 -0.85 4.72
CA PHE A 107 -11.14 -1.09 5.60
C PHE A 107 -12.34 -1.63 4.82
N ILE A 108 -12.94 -2.70 5.32
CA ILE A 108 -14.19 -3.25 4.81
C ILE A 108 -15.25 -3.13 5.90
N HIS A 109 -16.27 -2.31 5.66
CA HIS A 109 -17.40 -2.18 6.57
C HIS A 109 -18.19 -3.49 6.66
N ILE A 110 -18.80 -3.79 7.82
CA ILE A 110 -19.52 -5.06 8.05
C ILE A 110 -20.62 -5.34 7.01
N SER A 111 -21.31 -4.31 6.52
CA SER A 111 -22.34 -4.43 5.48
C SER A 111 -21.80 -4.70 4.06
N GLN A 112 -20.48 -4.62 3.88
CA GLN A 112 -19.79 -4.85 2.60
C GLN A 112 -19.05 -6.20 2.56
N ILE A 113 -19.22 -7.03 3.60
CA ILE A 113 -18.55 -8.34 3.72
C ILE A 113 -19.27 -9.42 2.90
N ALA A 114 -20.59 -9.47 3.02
CA ALA A 114 -21.45 -10.44 2.34
C ALA A 114 -22.78 -9.78 1.96
N GLU A 115 -23.56 -10.47 1.11
CA GLU A 115 -24.93 -10.02 0.78
C GLU A 115 -25.93 -10.24 1.92
N GLU A 116 -25.62 -11.18 2.81
CA GLU A 116 -26.41 -11.55 3.99
C GLU A 116 -26.01 -10.77 5.25
N GLU A 117 -26.79 -10.94 6.32
CA GLU A 117 -26.48 -10.35 7.62
C GLU A 117 -25.20 -10.97 8.20
N ALA A 118 -24.16 -10.14 8.31
CA ALA A 118 -22.90 -10.46 8.98
C ALA A 118 -22.91 -9.88 10.40
N GLN A 119 -22.51 -10.70 11.38
CA GLN A 119 -22.44 -10.30 12.79
C GLN A 119 -21.05 -10.57 13.35
N TYR A 120 -20.60 -9.68 14.23
CA TYR A 120 -19.35 -9.86 14.96
C TYR A 120 -19.59 -10.81 16.14
N ASP A 121 -18.82 -11.90 16.17
CA ASP A 121 -18.81 -12.89 17.24
C ASP A 121 -17.63 -12.60 18.19
N GLU A 122 -17.95 -12.22 19.43
CA GLU A 122 -16.94 -11.92 20.46
C GLU A 122 -16.16 -13.16 20.92
N ALA A 123 -16.80 -14.32 20.97
CA ALA A 123 -16.18 -15.55 21.45
C ALA A 123 -15.12 -16.05 20.46
N ARG A 124 -15.40 -15.92 19.16
CA ARG A 124 -14.48 -16.34 18.08
C ARG A 124 -13.59 -15.21 17.56
N ARG A 125 -13.79 -13.96 18.03
CA ARG A 125 -13.08 -12.75 17.56
C ARG A 125 -13.06 -12.65 16.03
N GLY A 126 -14.25 -12.77 15.42
CA GLY A 126 -14.39 -12.78 13.98
C GLY A 126 -15.79 -12.41 13.53
N ILE A 127 -16.01 -12.42 12.22
CA ILE A 127 -17.31 -12.11 11.63
C ILE A 127 -17.93 -13.38 11.08
N VAL A 128 -19.15 -13.68 11.52
CA VAL A 128 -19.96 -14.82 11.08
C VAL A 128 -21.12 -14.31 10.24
N CYS A 129 -21.33 -14.96 9.10
CA CYS A 129 -22.49 -14.75 8.26
C CYS A 129 -23.62 -15.69 8.70
N ARG A 130 -24.83 -15.18 8.97
CA ARG A 130 -25.90 -15.96 9.62
C ARG A 130 -26.45 -17.13 8.80
N GLN A 131 -26.68 -16.94 7.50
CA GLN A 131 -27.32 -17.95 6.65
C GLN A 131 -26.30 -18.96 6.13
N SER A 132 -25.15 -18.49 5.63
CA SER A 132 -24.11 -19.35 5.07
C SER A 132 -23.20 -20.01 6.11
N LYS A 133 -23.27 -19.56 7.38
CA LYS A 133 -22.35 -19.93 8.47
C LYS A 133 -20.87 -19.71 8.13
N ARG A 134 -20.59 -18.86 7.15
CA ARG A 134 -19.23 -18.51 6.74
C ARG A 134 -18.58 -17.64 7.82
N PHE A 135 -17.30 -17.90 8.08
CA PHE A 135 -16.53 -17.22 9.11
C PHE A 135 -15.30 -16.54 8.50
N ILE A 136 -15.01 -15.33 8.97
CA ILE A 136 -13.75 -14.62 8.71
C ILE A 136 -13.09 -14.32 10.05
N GLY A 137 -11.86 -14.81 10.20
CA GLY A 137 -10.99 -14.57 11.34
C GLY A 137 -9.76 -13.74 10.99
N ARG A 138 -9.00 -13.38 12.03
CA ARG A 138 -7.70 -12.72 11.87
C ARG A 138 -6.72 -13.65 11.16
N GLY A 139 -5.96 -13.12 10.21
CA GLY A 139 -4.99 -13.87 9.41
C GLY A 139 -5.59 -14.57 8.18
N ASP A 140 -6.91 -14.52 7.98
CA ASP A 140 -7.51 -15.05 6.76
C ASP A 140 -7.10 -14.22 5.53
N LEU A 141 -6.85 -14.90 4.42
CA LEU A 141 -6.59 -14.26 3.13
C LEU A 141 -7.92 -13.95 2.43
N VAL A 142 -8.14 -12.66 2.14
CA VAL A 142 -9.36 -12.16 1.51
C VAL A 142 -9.03 -11.42 0.22
N ARG A 143 -9.93 -11.55 -0.75
CA ARG A 143 -9.93 -10.77 -1.99
C ARG A 143 -11.03 -9.74 -1.92
N ALA A 144 -10.70 -8.47 -2.11
CA ALA A 144 -11.64 -7.36 -2.05
C ALA A 144 -11.42 -6.41 -3.24
N ARG A 145 -12.42 -5.58 -3.53
CA ARG A 145 -12.31 -4.49 -4.50
C ARG A 145 -12.27 -3.16 -3.76
N ILE A 146 -11.34 -2.29 -4.15
CA ILE A 146 -11.28 -0.91 -3.67
C ILE A 146 -12.45 -0.12 -4.26
N THR A 147 -13.30 0.45 -3.40
CA THR A 147 -14.46 1.26 -3.81
C THR A 147 -14.19 2.75 -3.70
N ASN A 148 -13.39 3.15 -2.71
CA ASN A 148 -13.06 4.54 -2.47
C ASN A 148 -11.62 4.65 -1.95
N VAL A 149 -10.90 5.63 -2.47
CA VAL A 149 -9.57 6.04 -2.01
C VAL A 149 -9.66 7.51 -1.66
N SER A 150 -9.37 7.83 -0.41
CA SER A 150 -9.29 9.22 0.05
C SER A 150 -7.96 9.45 0.76
N THR A 151 -7.42 10.65 0.64
CA THR A 151 -6.26 11.09 1.40
C THR A 151 -6.74 11.97 2.54
N SER A 152 -6.19 11.80 3.74
CA SER A 152 -6.70 12.48 4.92
C SER A 152 -5.61 13.05 5.81
N GLY A 153 -5.88 14.26 6.30
CA GLY A 153 -5.02 14.98 7.24
C GLY A 153 -3.73 15.56 6.62
N PRO A 154 -2.93 16.28 7.41
CA PRO A 154 -1.67 16.89 6.98
C PRO A 154 -0.58 15.85 6.62
N ALA A 155 -0.68 14.64 7.17
CA ALA A 155 0.24 13.53 6.89
C ALA A 155 -0.12 12.72 5.62
N ASN A 156 -1.12 13.15 4.85
CA ASN A 156 -1.60 12.47 3.64
C ASN A 156 -1.87 10.96 3.82
N ILE A 157 -2.44 10.53 4.96
CA ILE A 157 -2.71 9.11 5.19
C ILE A 157 -3.81 8.64 4.23
N PHE A 158 -3.55 7.57 3.48
CA PHE A 158 -4.57 6.96 2.62
C PHE A 158 -5.60 6.21 3.47
N ARG A 159 -6.87 6.57 3.29
CA ARG A 159 -8.02 5.80 3.75
C ARG A 159 -8.64 5.11 2.56
N VAL A 160 -8.54 3.78 2.55
CA VAL A 160 -9.04 2.91 1.49
C VAL A 160 -10.24 2.15 2.00
N SER A 161 -11.39 2.35 1.37
CA SER A 161 -12.60 1.58 1.62
C SER A 161 -12.75 0.51 0.54
N MET A 162 -13.13 -0.69 0.96
CA MET A 162 -13.22 -1.86 0.09
C MET A 162 -14.54 -2.61 0.28
N THR A 163 -14.87 -3.46 -0.68
CA THR A 163 -16.04 -4.35 -0.65
C THR A 163 -15.67 -5.78 -1.03
N MET A 164 -16.38 -6.75 -0.45
CA MET A 164 -16.33 -8.18 -0.79
C MET A 164 -17.68 -8.70 -1.28
N ARG A 165 -18.70 -7.85 -1.38
CA ARG A 165 -20.07 -8.24 -1.72
C ARG A 165 -20.27 -8.64 -3.19
N GLN A 166 -19.29 -8.45 -4.04
CA GLN A 166 -19.41 -8.74 -5.47
C GLN A 166 -19.05 -10.21 -5.78
N PRO A 167 -19.52 -10.78 -6.91
CA PRO A 167 -19.12 -12.10 -7.35
C PRO A 167 -17.59 -12.23 -7.43
N TYR A 168 -17.08 -13.42 -7.07
CA TYR A 168 -15.64 -13.77 -7.07
C TYR A 168 -14.77 -13.00 -6.06
N LEU A 169 -15.38 -12.28 -5.11
CA LEU A 169 -14.69 -11.66 -3.97
C LEU A 169 -15.01 -12.39 -2.66
N GLY A 170 -14.26 -12.05 -1.61
CA GLY A 170 -14.39 -12.64 -0.27
C GLY A 170 -13.17 -13.48 0.12
N LYS A 171 -13.36 -14.34 1.14
CA LYS A 171 -12.32 -15.28 1.56
C LYS A 171 -11.99 -16.25 0.42
N LYS A 172 -10.72 -16.62 0.26
CA LYS A 172 -10.27 -17.55 -0.79
C LYS A 172 -11.10 -18.84 -0.84
N GLU A 173 -11.40 -19.43 0.31
CA GLU A 173 -12.26 -20.61 0.46
C GLU A 173 -13.66 -20.41 -0.15
N TRP A 174 -14.24 -19.21 0.00
CA TRP A 174 -15.57 -18.90 -0.52
C TRP A 174 -15.54 -18.79 -2.04
N ILE A 175 -14.48 -18.21 -2.58
CA ILE A 175 -14.27 -18.07 -4.03
C ILE A 175 -14.11 -19.45 -4.66
N GLU A 176 -13.31 -20.34 -4.06
CA GLU A 176 -13.17 -21.72 -4.53
C GLU A 176 -14.51 -22.47 -4.51
N SER A 177 -15.31 -22.30 -3.46
CA SER A 177 -16.65 -22.89 -3.39
C SER A 177 -17.59 -22.35 -4.47
N TYR A 178 -17.45 -21.07 -4.84
CA TYR A 178 -18.23 -20.43 -5.88
C TYR A 178 -17.85 -20.98 -7.25
N ILE A 179 -16.54 -21.03 -7.55
CA ILE A 179 -16.01 -21.58 -8.80
C ILE A 179 -16.44 -23.04 -8.98
N ARG A 180 -16.40 -23.88 -7.93
CA ARG A 180 -16.87 -25.27 -8.01
C ARG A 180 -18.36 -25.39 -8.37
N ARG A 181 -19.20 -24.47 -7.87
CA ARG A 181 -20.63 -24.44 -8.21
C ARG A 181 -20.87 -23.94 -9.63
N SER A 182 -20.08 -22.97 -10.09
CA SER A 182 -20.18 -22.39 -11.44
C SER A 182 -19.56 -23.29 -12.53
N GLY A 183 -18.52 -24.05 -12.20
CA GLY A 183 -17.81 -24.95 -13.11
C GLY A 183 -18.41 -26.36 -13.22
N GLY A 184 -19.43 -26.68 -12.42
CA GLY A 184 -20.23 -27.91 -12.54
C GLY A 184 -21.36 -27.81 -13.57
N ALA A 185 -21.39 -26.75 -14.38
CA ALA A 185 -22.31 -26.56 -15.50
C ALA A 185 -21.55 -26.70 -16.83
N GLN A 186 -21.01 -27.89 -17.09
CA GLN A 186 -20.64 -28.37 -18.42
C GLN A 186 -21.01 -29.85 -18.52
#